data_AF-A0A7X3GLC4-F1
#
_entry.id   AF-A0A7X3GLC4-F1
#
_cell.length_a   1.000
_cell.length_b   1.000
_cell.length_c   1.000
_cell.angle_alpha   90.00
_cell.angle_beta   90.00
_cell.angle_gamma   90.00
#
_symmetry.space_group_name_H-M   'P 1'
#
loop_
_entity.id
_entity.type
_entity.pdbx_description
1 polymer ?
#
loop_
_entity_poly.entity_id
_entity_poly.type
_entity_poly.pdbx_seq_one_letter_code
_entity_poly.pdbx_strand_id
1 'polypeptide(L)'
;MKSAAQEMGAFTGTIEEQCGQFGIILGLNGPVSEEVLLAAVHDASYAHNLLSARRSEMFLNYLLNNPPKVEIAESTETLERSNSGASEATADSGLAAVPSATHSNAELVKKAGKALWNWARAGFATVEDEVYHKRMSACQACPHIQNKPDKLVYRALSATASASSDTAESICGKCGCVLSKKTKLPTESCPDNHPELAGMTRWEEPIPAT
;
A
#
# COMPACT_ATOMS: atom_id res chain seq x y z
N MET A 1 30.57 -11.77 -15.22
CA MET A 1 29.60 -12.03 -14.12
C MET A 1 29.66 -10.83 -13.18
N LYS A 2 28.77 -9.86 -13.35
CA LYS A 2 28.62 -8.71 -12.44
C LYS A 2 27.30 -8.87 -11.70
N SER A 3 27.39 -8.68 -10.40
CA SER A 3 26.42 -9.04 -9.36
C SER A 3 25.06 -8.35 -9.53
N ALA A 4 23.99 -9.14 -9.46
CA ALA A 4 22.59 -8.72 -9.47
C ALA A 4 22.05 -8.63 -8.02
N ALA A 5 22.49 -7.60 -7.28
CA ALA A 5 22.15 -7.46 -5.86
C ALA A 5 21.73 -6.04 -5.44
N GLN A 6 21.24 -5.21 -6.37
CA GLN A 6 20.83 -3.85 -6.03
C GLN A 6 19.61 -3.40 -6.84
N GLU A 7 18.43 -3.88 -6.48
CA GLU A 7 17.17 -3.28 -6.94
C GLU A 7 16.00 -3.70 -6.04
N MET A 8 16.08 -3.38 -4.74
CA MET A 8 14.89 -3.28 -3.89
C MET A 8 15.03 -2.03 -3.03
N GLY A 9 14.68 -0.89 -3.64
CA GLY A 9 14.75 0.43 -3.04
C GLY A 9 13.85 0.55 -1.81
N ALA A 10 14.49 0.73 -0.66
CA ALA A 10 13.95 1.59 0.38
C ALA A 10 13.75 3.01 -0.22
N PHE A 11 12.82 3.81 0.32
CA PHE A 11 12.67 5.25 0.02
C PHE A 11 13.93 6.03 0.46
N THR A 12 15.04 5.85 -0.25
CA THR A 12 16.31 6.56 -0.05
C THR A 12 16.59 7.51 -1.21
N GLY A 13 15.54 7.91 -1.94
CA GLY A 13 15.61 8.85 -3.05
C GLY A 13 15.37 10.29 -2.63
N THR A 14 15.73 11.24 -3.50
CA THR A 14 15.43 12.67 -3.32
C THR A 14 13.91 12.89 -3.24
N ILE A 15 13.45 14.01 -2.66
CA ILE A 15 12.01 14.32 -2.57
C ILE A 15 11.33 14.26 -3.95
N GLU A 16 12.03 14.71 -5.00
CA GLU A 16 11.56 14.66 -6.37
C GLU A 16 11.30 13.21 -6.86
N GLU A 17 12.22 12.29 -6.55
CA GLU A 17 12.06 10.86 -6.87
C GLU A 17 10.88 10.26 -6.11
N GLN A 18 10.67 10.65 -4.85
CA GLN A 18 9.54 10.19 -4.04
C GLN A 18 8.20 10.71 -4.58
N CYS A 19 8.15 11.98 -4.99
CA CYS A 19 6.99 12.57 -5.66
C CYS A 19 6.68 11.86 -6.99
N GLY A 20 7.72 11.51 -7.75
CA GLY A 20 7.59 10.73 -8.98
C GLY A 20 7.03 9.33 -8.73
N GLN A 21 7.60 8.60 -7.78
CA GLN A 21 7.13 7.27 -7.39
C GLN A 21 5.69 7.29 -6.88
N PHE A 22 5.33 8.28 -6.06
CA PHE A 22 3.98 8.41 -5.55
C PHE A 22 2.97 8.77 -6.65
N GLY A 23 3.36 9.62 -7.61
CA GLY A 23 2.57 9.88 -8.82
C GLY A 23 2.25 8.61 -9.61
N ILE A 24 3.24 7.73 -9.81
CA ILE A 24 3.05 6.43 -10.47
C ILE A 24 2.06 5.55 -9.71
N ILE A 25 2.16 5.49 -8.38
CA ILE A 25 1.24 4.71 -7.53
C ILE A 25 -0.21 5.20 -7.67
N LEU A 26 -0.41 6.52 -7.79
CA LEU A 26 -1.71 7.14 -7.99
C LEU A 26 -2.22 7.05 -9.44
N GLY A 27 -1.42 6.54 -10.37
CA GLY A 27 -1.78 6.42 -11.78
C GLY A 27 -1.68 7.74 -12.56
N LEU A 28 -0.86 8.68 -12.10
CA LEU A 28 -0.62 9.96 -12.76
C LEU A 28 0.51 9.86 -13.80
N ASN A 29 0.47 10.71 -14.81
CA ASN A 29 1.51 10.82 -15.84
C ASN A 29 2.72 11.67 -15.40
N GLY A 30 2.72 12.17 -14.16
CA GLY A 30 3.75 13.06 -13.63
C GLY A 30 3.85 12.96 -12.11
N PRO A 31 4.88 13.60 -11.51
CA PRO A 31 5.06 13.62 -10.07
C PRO A 31 3.90 14.34 -9.38
N VAL A 32 3.58 13.93 -8.16
CA VAL A 32 2.74 14.75 -7.27
C VAL A 32 3.50 15.99 -6.81
N SER A 33 2.79 16.97 -6.24
CA SER A 33 3.46 18.04 -5.49
C SER A 33 4.06 17.51 -4.18
N GLU A 34 5.11 18.17 -3.71
CA GLU A 34 5.73 17.88 -2.42
C GLU A 34 4.73 18.02 -1.26
N GLU A 35 3.84 19.01 -1.34
CA GLU A 35 2.76 19.20 -0.35
C GLU A 35 1.83 18.00 -0.26
N VAL A 36 1.46 17.39 -1.40
CA VAL A 36 0.62 16.18 -1.43
C VAL A 36 1.36 15.00 -0.84
N LEU A 37 2.65 14.84 -1.16
CA LEU A 37 3.48 13.78 -0.61
C LEU A 37 3.59 13.92 0.91
N LEU A 38 3.93 15.11 1.41
CA LEU A 38 4.03 15.40 2.84
C LEU A 38 2.70 15.16 3.56
N ALA A 39 1.60 15.69 3.03
CA ALA A 39 0.27 15.48 3.58
C ALA A 39 -0.10 13.99 3.66
N ALA A 40 0.22 13.20 2.64
CA ALA A 40 -0.04 11.76 2.64
C ALA A 40 0.84 11.00 3.64
N VAL A 41 2.08 11.44 3.86
CA VAL A 41 2.96 10.84 4.87
C VAL A 41 2.47 11.14 6.30
N HIS A 42 1.88 12.32 6.52
CA HIS A 42 1.45 12.78 7.84
C HIS A 42 -0.02 12.50 8.19
N ASP A 43 -0.88 12.29 7.20
CA ASP A 43 -2.30 11.95 7.38
C ASP A 43 -2.65 10.65 6.65
N ALA A 44 -2.81 9.58 7.43
CA ALA A 44 -3.16 8.25 6.91
C ALA A 44 -4.55 8.21 6.24
N SER A 45 -5.51 9.02 6.70
CA SER A 45 -6.85 9.09 6.11
C SER A 45 -6.77 9.75 4.74
N TYR A 46 -5.98 10.82 4.62
CA TYR A 46 -5.73 11.49 3.35
C TYR A 46 -5.01 10.57 2.35
N ALA A 47 -3.98 9.85 2.78
CA ALA A 47 -3.30 8.85 1.94
C ALA A 47 -4.25 7.74 1.47
N HIS A 48 -5.09 7.22 2.37
CA HIS A 48 -6.10 6.23 2.02
C HIS A 48 -7.10 6.76 1.00
N ASN A 49 -7.55 8.01 1.15
CA ASN A 49 -8.47 8.66 0.23
C ASN A 49 -7.84 8.83 -1.15
N LEU A 50 -6.57 9.26 -1.25
CA LEU A 50 -5.84 9.34 -2.52
C LEU A 50 -5.78 7.99 -3.24
N LEU A 51 -5.42 6.92 -2.53
CA LEU A 51 -5.32 5.57 -3.09
C LEU A 51 -6.69 5.02 -3.54
N SER A 52 -7.75 5.31 -2.79
CA SER A 52 -9.11 4.92 -3.13
C SER A 52 -9.66 5.71 -4.32
N ALA A 53 -9.26 6.99 -4.44
CA ALA A 53 -9.67 7.89 -5.50
C ALA A 53 -8.97 7.65 -6.84
N ARG A 54 -7.90 6.83 -6.90
CA ARG A 54 -7.06 6.66 -8.12
C ARG A 54 -7.80 6.30 -9.42
N ARG A 55 -9.03 5.78 -9.33
CA ARG A 55 -9.87 5.43 -10.51
C ARG A 55 -10.97 6.46 -10.80
N SER A 56 -11.06 7.52 -10.02
CA SER A 56 -12.00 8.62 -10.18
C SER A 56 -11.21 9.90 -10.36
N GLU A 57 -10.94 10.27 -11.60
CA GLU A 57 -10.10 11.44 -11.93
C GLU A 57 -10.60 12.72 -11.27
N MET A 58 -11.92 12.93 -11.22
CA MET A 58 -12.51 14.11 -10.58
C MET A 58 -12.19 14.18 -9.08
N PHE A 59 -12.33 13.06 -8.38
CA PHE A 59 -12.12 13.01 -6.93
C PHE A 59 -10.62 13.00 -6.59
N LEU A 60 -9.79 12.31 -7.38
CA LEU A 60 -8.34 12.34 -7.25
C LEU A 60 -7.82 13.76 -7.45
N ASN A 61 -8.22 14.43 -8.53
CA ASN A 61 -7.83 15.82 -8.79
C ASN A 61 -8.30 16.76 -7.68
N TYR A 62 -9.49 16.55 -7.11
CA TYR A 62 -9.93 17.34 -5.97
C TYR A 62 -8.99 17.19 -4.77
N LEU A 63 -8.61 15.96 -4.41
CA LEU A 63 -7.69 15.70 -3.30
C LEU A 63 -6.30 16.27 -3.57
N LEU A 64 -5.75 16.07 -4.78
CA LEU A 64 -4.45 16.60 -5.18
C LEU A 64 -4.36 18.13 -5.09
N ASN A 65 -5.47 18.83 -5.37
CA ASN A 65 -5.54 20.29 -5.29
C ASN A 65 -5.90 20.82 -3.90
N ASN A 66 -6.25 19.95 -2.95
CA ASN A 66 -6.65 20.34 -1.59
C ASN A 66 -5.95 19.48 -0.53
N PRO A 67 -4.61 19.43 -0.50
CA PRO A 67 -3.89 18.71 0.55
C PRO A 67 -4.15 19.36 1.92
N PRO A 68 -4.35 18.56 3.00
CA PRO A 68 -4.44 19.10 4.35
C PRO A 68 -3.13 19.79 4.75
N LYS A 69 -3.25 20.88 5.50
CA LYS A 69 -2.08 21.63 5.99
C LYS A 69 -1.39 20.81 7.07
N VAL A 70 -0.18 20.36 6.79
CA VAL A 70 0.68 19.72 7.80
C VAL A 70 1.33 20.83 8.60
N GLU A 71 0.94 20.97 9.86
CA GLU A 71 1.66 21.82 10.81
C GLU A 71 2.99 21.14 11.15
N ILE A 72 3.99 21.35 10.28
CA ILE A 72 5.37 21.04 10.62
C ILE A 72 5.72 22.03 11.70
N ALA A 73 5.73 21.59 12.96
CA ALA A 73 6.13 22.43 14.08
C ALA A 73 7.60 22.86 13.88
N GLU A 74 7.80 24.00 13.23
CA GLU A 74 9.07 24.70 13.12
C GLU A 74 9.48 25.15 14.52
N SER A 75 10.31 24.36 15.18
CA SER A 75 11.05 24.80 16.36
C SER A 75 12.31 25.53 15.90
N THR A 76 12.19 26.82 15.59
CA THR A 76 13.31 27.76 15.52
C THR A 76 12.94 29.07 16.21
N GLU A 77 13.43 29.17 17.46
CA GLU A 77 13.91 30.35 18.21
C GLU A 77 13.03 31.62 18.17
N THR A 78 12.61 32.21 19.29
CA THR A 78 13.47 32.96 20.22
C THR A 78 12.58 33.51 21.34
N LEU A 79 12.94 33.29 22.62
CA LEU A 79 12.78 34.32 23.65
C LEU A 79 13.71 34.05 24.82
N GLU A 80 14.42 35.12 25.15
CA GLU A 80 15.61 35.21 25.98
C GLU A 80 15.33 35.00 27.48
N ARG A 81 16.28 34.30 28.12
CA ARG A 81 17.07 34.74 29.28
C ARG A 81 16.42 35.61 30.39
N SER A 82 16.57 35.09 31.62
CA SER A 82 16.56 35.72 32.96
C SER A 82 15.25 35.49 33.72
N ASN A 83 15.21 34.94 34.93
CA ASN A 83 16.14 35.10 36.04
C ASN A 83 16.09 33.93 37.03
N SER A 84 17.21 33.77 37.72
CA SER A 84 17.55 32.80 38.76
C SER A 84 16.67 32.88 40.01
N GLY A 85 16.48 31.73 40.67
CA GLY A 85 15.98 31.64 42.03
C GLY A 85 16.34 30.27 42.63
N ALA A 86 17.45 30.22 43.36
CA ALA A 86 17.94 29.05 44.08
C ALA A 86 17.06 28.73 45.30
N SER A 87 16.86 27.44 45.59
CA SER A 87 16.89 26.91 46.96
C SER A 87 17.09 25.40 46.97
N GLU A 88 17.74 24.93 48.02
CA GLU A 88 18.55 23.72 48.16
C GLU A 88 17.80 22.41 48.48
N ALA A 89 18.48 21.33 48.08
CA ALA A 89 18.71 20.03 48.75
C ALA A 89 17.59 19.31 49.51
N THR A 90 17.37 18.03 49.15
CA THR A 90 17.85 16.88 49.96
C THR A 90 17.88 15.60 49.13
N ALA A 91 18.89 14.76 49.38
CA ALA A 91 19.12 13.45 48.79
C ALA A 91 18.21 12.35 49.37
N ASP A 92 17.83 11.36 48.57
CA ASP A 92 17.97 9.93 48.93
C ASP A 92 17.82 9.03 47.69
N SER A 93 18.33 7.82 47.85
CA SER A 93 18.87 6.85 46.91
C SER A 93 17.84 5.96 46.19
N GLY A 94 18.24 5.42 45.02
CA GLY A 94 18.15 3.97 44.82
C GLY A 94 17.09 3.40 43.87
N LEU A 95 17.39 3.45 42.56
CA LEU A 95 17.10 2.46 41.50
C LEU A 95 15.68 1.87 41.34
N ALA A 96 15.01 2.27 40.26
CA ALA A 96 14.99 1.49 39.01
C ALA A 96 14.36 2.32 37.88
N ALA A 97 15.17 3.13 37.21
CA ALA A 97 14.76 3.86 36.02
C ALA A 97 14.58 2.84 34.86
N VAL A 98 13.33 2.56 34.52
CA VAL A 98 12.99 2.03 33.20
C VAL A 98 13.40 3.11 32.19
N PRO A 99 14.24 2.81 31.18
CA PRO A 99 14.50 3.78 30.12
C PRO A 99 13.22 3.90 29.31
N SER A 100 12.38 4.87 29.65
CA SER A 100 11.30 5.30 28.79
C SER A 100 11.98 5.98 27.60
N ALA A 101 12.24 5.20 26.55
CA ALA A 101 12.78 5.70 25.30
C ALA A 101 11.86 6.82 24.82
N THR A 102 12.32 8.06 24.97
CA THR A 102 11.71 9.25 24.41
C THR A 102 11.86 9.13 22.90
N HIS A 103 10.94 8.40 22.27
CA HIS A 103 10.82 8.42 20.84
C HIS A 103 10.42 9.83 20.44
N SER A 104 11.36 10.54 19.81
CA SER A 104 11.09 11.82 19.17
C SER A 104 9.92 11.68 18.19
N ASN A 105 9.10 12.71 18.06
CA ASN A 105 8.02 12.76 17.07
C ASN A 105 8.53 12.42 15.64
N ALA A 106 9.80 12.74 15.33
CA ALA A 106 10.42 12.36 14.07
C ALA A 106 10.67 10.84 13.94
N GLU A 107 11.03 10.17 15.04
CA GLU A 107 11.16 8.71 15.12
C GLU A 107 9.78 8.04 14.96
N LEU A 108 8.74 8.63 15.52
CA LEU A 108 7.37 8.16 15.40
C LEU A 108 6.84 8.34 13.97
N VAL A 109 7.08 9.48 13.33
CA VAL A 109 6.74 9.73 11.91
C VAL A 109 7.47 8.77 10.99
N LYS A 110 8.77 8.53 11.23
CA LYS A 110 9.55 7.55 10.46
C LYS A 110 9.00 6.13 10.60
N LYS A 111 8.57 5.74 11.80
CA LYS A 111 7.96 4.42 12.06
C LYS A 111 6.55 4.32 11.46
N ALA A 112 5.76 5.39 11.53
CA ALA A 112 4.42 5.45 10.95
C ALA A 112 4.48 5.39 9.42
N GLY A 113 5.35 6.16 8.78
CA GLY A 113 5.57 6.11 7.33
C GLY A 113 6.07 4.74 6.88
N LYS A 114 6.97 4.10 7.64
CA LYS A 114 7.41 2.73 7.38
C LYS A 114 6.29 1.71 7.53
N ALA A 115 5.42 1.86 8.55
CA ALA A 115 4.28 0.97 8.75
C ALA A 115 3.23 1.13 7.64
N LEU A 116 2.93 2.37 7.24
CA LEU A 116 2.04 2.69 6.13
C LEU A 116 2.60 2.15 4.81
N TRP A 117 3.90 2.27 4.58
CA TRP A 117 4.56 1.70 3.40
C TRP A 117 4.52 0.17 3.40
N ASN A 118 4.77 -0.46 4.55
CA ASN A 118 4.67 -1.91 4.67
C ASN A 118 3.24 -2.40 4.41
N TRP A 119 2.22 -1.66 4.87
CA TRP A 119 0.82 -1.97 4.60
C TRP A 119 0.46 -1.73 3.12
N ALA A 120 0.89 -0.62 2.52
CA ALA A 120 0.67 -0.32 1.11
C ALA A 120 1.36 -1.36 0.21
N ARG A 121 2.59 -1.74 0.53
CA ARG A 121 3.32 -2.80 -0.17
C ARG A 121 2.63 -4.15 0.00
N ALA A 122 2.11 -4.47 1.19
CA ALA A 122 1.37 -5.71 1.40
C ALA A 122 0.00 -5.72 0.67
N GLY A 123 -0.68 -4.58 0.58
CA GLY A 123 -2.00 -4.45 -0.06
C GLY A 123 -1.97 -4.28 -1.58
N PHE A 124 -0.84 -3.89 -2.17
CA PHE A 124 -0.65 -3.76 -3.62
C PHE A 124 0.44 -4.69 -4.18
N ALA A 125 1.07 -5.51 -3.35
CA ALA A 125 1.98 -6.53 -3.84
C ALA A 125 1.24 -7.43 -4.82
N THR A 126 1.89 -7.74 -5.93
CA THR A 126 1.50 -8.84 -6.78
C THR A 126 2.42 -10.02 -6.50
N VAL A 127 1.92 -11.23 -6.72
CA VAL A 127 2.79 -12.40 -6.76
C VAL A 127 3.79 -12.31 -7.91
N GLU A 128 4.88 -13.05 -7.81
CA GLU A 128 5.86 -13.20 -8.89
C GLU A 128 5.20 -13.78 -10.16
N ASP A 129 5.75 -13.43 -11.33
CA ASP A 129 5.15 -13.82 -12.62
C ASP A 129 4.98 -15.34 -12.75
N GLU A 130 5.92 -16.13 -12.24
CA GLU A 130 5.82 -17.59 -12.23
C GLU A 130 4.59 -18.07 -11.44
N VAL A 131 4.38 -17.53 -10.24
CA VAL A 131 3.22 -17.84 -9.40
C VAL A 131 1.94 -17.39 -10.07
N TYR A 132 1.92 -16.20 -10.67
CA TYR A 132 0.78 -15.71 -11.44
C TYR A 132 0.43 -16.64 -12.60
N HIS A 133 1.42 -17.07 -13.38
CA HIS A 133 1.20 -17.97 -14.52
C HIS A 133 0.73 -19.36 -14.07
N LYS A 134 1.30 -19.91 -12.99
CA LYS A 134 0.85 -21.18 -12.40
C LYS A 134 -0.60 -21.09 -11.93
N ARG A 135 -0.96 -20.04 -11.19
CA ARG A 135 -2.34 -19.82 -10.74
C ARG A 135 -3.29 -19.61 -11.92
N MET A 136 -2.85 -18.89 -12.95
CA MET A 136 -3.66 -18.62 -14.15
C MET A 136 -3.91 -19.89 -14.96
N SER A 137 -2.90 -20.73 -15.18
CA SER A 137 -3.05 -21.99 -15.92
C SER A 137 -4.01 -22.95 -15.21
N ALA A 138 -3.92 -23.04 -13.87
CA ALA A 138 -4.87 -23.78 -13.05
C ALA A 138 -6.31 -23.27 -13.21
N CYS A 139 -6.50 -21.95 -13.33
CA CYS A 139 -7.82 -21.36 -13.60
C CYS A 139 -8.31 -21.67 -15.02
N GLN A 140 -7.43 -21.63 -16.02
CA GLN A 140 -7.79 -21.91 -17.43
C GLN A 140 -8.21 -23.37 -17.64
N ALA A 141 -7.63 -24.30 -16.87
CA ALA A 141 -8.01 -25.71 -16.88
C ALA A 141 -9.21 -26.04 -15.96
N CYS A 142 -9.74 -25.07 -15.22
CA CYS A 142 -10.78 -25.30 -14.21
C CYS A 142 -12.17 -25.44 -14.86
N PRO A 143 -12.98 -26.46 -14.49
CA PRO A 143 -14.35 -26.60 -15.02
C PRO A 143 -15.30 -25.46 -14.60
N HIS A 144 -14.88 -24.60 -13.67
CA HIS A 144 -15.65 -23.46 -13.20
C HIS A 144 -15.29 -22.14 -13.92
N ILE A 145 -14.36 -22.14 -14.88
CA ILE A 145 -14.07 -20.93 -15.66
C ILE A 145 -15.30 -20.52 -16.47
N GLN A 146 -15.63 -19.24 -16.41
CA GLN A 146 -16.72 -18.66 -17.16
C GLN A 146 -16.24 -17.43 -17.92
N ASN A 147 -16.80 -17.20 -19.10
CA ASN A 147 -16.68 -15.90 -19.74
C ASN A 147 -17.61 -14.93 -19.03
N LYS A 148 -17.15 -13.69 -18.88
CA LYS A 148 -17.97 -12.62 -18.32
C LYS A 148 -19.32 -12.55 -19.07
N PRO A 149 -20.46 -12.66 -18.37
CA PRO A 149 -21.76 -12.57 -19.02
C PRO A 149 -21.92 -11.15 -19.57
N ASP A 150 -22.34 -11.05 -20.83
CA ASP A 150 -22.49 -9.80 -21.59
C ASP A 150 -23.75 -9.02 -21.16
N LYS A 151 -23.89 -8.78 -19.86
CA LYS A 151 -24.98 -8.04 -19.25
C LYS A 151 -24.48 -6.64 -18.91
N LEU A 152 -25.16 -5.65 -19.46
CA LEU A 152 -24.92 -4.20 -19.39
C LEU A 152 -24.39 -3.67 -18.03
N VAL A 153 -24.78 -4.27 -16.91
CA VAL A 153 -24.33 -3.93 -15.54
C VAL A 153 -22.81 -4.09 -15.36
N TYR A 154 -22.22 -5.05 -16.07
CA TYR A 154 -20.79 -5.34 -16.02
C TYR A 154 -19.95 -4.48 -16.98
N ARG A 155 -20.58 -3.74 -17.93
CA ARG A 155 -19.89 -2.72 -18.75
C ARG A 155 -19.61 -1.46 -17.92
N ALA A 156 -20.50 -1.09 -16.99
CA ALA A 156 -20.29 0.08 -16.14
C ALA A 156 -19.07 -0.07 -15.19
N LEU A 157 -18.82 -1.29 -14.70
CA LEU A 157 -17.64 -1.63 -13.88
C LEU A 157 -16.35 -1.84 -14.68
N SER A 158 -16.44 -2.09 -16.00
CA SER A 158 -15.28 -2.23 -16.88
C SER A 158 -14.95 -0.98 -17.68
N ALA A 159 -15.87 -0.02 -17.80
CA ALA A 159 -15.61 1.27 -18.43
C ALA A 159 -14.66 2.16 -17.61
N THR A 160 -14.53 1.91 -16.30
CA THR A 160 -13.59 2.62 -15.40
C THR A 160 -12.24 1.92 -15.25
N ALA A 161 -12.01 0.84 -16.00
CA ALA A 161 -10.74 0.13 -16.06
C ALA A 161 -10.31 0.13 -17.52
N SER A 162 -9.56 1.16 -17.91
CA SER A 162 -8.73 1.30 -19.12
C SER A 162 -9.29 0.66 -20.39
N ALA A 163 -9.60 1.51 -21.38
CA ALA A 163 -9.80 1.12 -22.77
C ALA A 163 -8.54 0.42 -23.32
N SER A 164 -8.43 -0.88 -23.09
CA SER A 164 -7.44 -1.74 -23.73
C SER A 164 -8.01 -3.15 -23.84
N SER A 165 -8.24 -3.55 -25.09
CA SER A 165 -8.40 -4.93 -25.56
C SER A 165 -9.73 -5.64 -25.25
N ASP A 166 -10.44 -5.96 -26.33
CA ASP A 166 -11.56 -6.93 -26.49
C ASP A 166 -11.22 -8.37 -26.08
N THR A 167 -10.25 -8.59 -25.20
CA THR A 167 -10.00 -9.91 -24.60
C THR A 167 -11.06 -10.15 -23.54
N ALA A 168 -12.02 -11.02 -23.84
CA ALA A 168 -13.08 -11.45 -22.93
C ALA A 168 -12.49 -11.88 -21.58
N GLU A 169 -12.56 -11.01 -20.58
CA GLU A 169 -11.99 -11.26 -19.26
C GLU A 169 -12.75 -12.42 -18.61
N SER A 170 -12.07 -13.53 -18.32
CA SER A 170 -12.69 -14.70 -17.70
C SER A 170 -12.85 -14.52 -16.18
N ILE A 171 -13.91 -15.10 -15.63
CA ILE A 171 -14.26 -15.07 -14.22
C ILE A 171 -14.32 -16.49 -13.64
N CYS A 172 -14.15 -16.60 -12.33
CA CYS A 172 -14.39 -17.85 -11.62
C CYS A 172 -15.88 -18.03 -11.32
N GLY A 173 -16.49 -19.13 -11.75
CA GLY A 173 -17.89 -19.45 -11.47
C GLY A 173 -18.18 -19.82 -10.01
N LYS A 174 -17.17 -20.10 -9.18
CA LYS A 174 -17.35 -20.38 -7.74
C LYS A 174 -17.41 -19.11 -6.89
N CYS A 175 -16.52 -18.15 -7.13
CA CYS A 175 -16.42 -16.92 -6.32
C CYS A 175 -16.75 -15.62 -7.06
N GLY A 176 -16.99 -15.67 -8.38
CA GLY A 176 -17.30 -14.49 -9.20
C GLY A 176 -16.13 -13.54 -9.44
N CYS A 177 -14.93 -13.83 -8.91
CA CYS A 177 -13.76 -12.98 -9.11
C CYS A 177 -13.23 -13.05 -10.54
N VAL A 178 -12.69 -11.94 -11.01
CA VAL A 178 -11.93 -11.85 -12.26
C VAL A 178 -10.60 -12.59 -12.11
N LEU A 179 -10.34 -13.56 -12.99
CA LEU A 179 -9.19 -14.45 -12.85
C LEU A 179 -7.86 -13.70 -12.88
N SER A 180 -7.67 -12.81 -13.87
CA SER A 180 -6.44 -12.01 -14.04
C SER A 180 -6.08 -11.15 -12.83
N LYS A 181 -7.09 -10.76 -12.05
CA LYS A 181 -6.93 -9.91 -10.87
C LYS A 181 -6.68 -10.75 -9.63
N LYS A 182 -7.50 -11.79 -9.42
CA LYS A 182 -7.39 -12.65 -8.24
C LYS A 182 -6.07 -13.41 -8.19
N THR A 183 -5.60 -13.95 -9.32
CA THR A 183 -4.34 -14.73 -9.34
C THR A 183 -3.10 -13.87 -9.07
N LYS A 184 -3.18 -12.54 -9.29
CA LYS A 184 -2.08 -11.61 -9.01
C LYS A 184 -1.93 -11.26 -7.53
N LEU A 185 -2.97 -11.44 -6.71
CA LEU A 185 -2.94 -10.99 -5.32
C LEU A 185 -2.32 -12.06 -4.41
N PRO A 186 -1.31 -11.72 -3.59
CA PRO A 186 -0.60 -12.67 -2.73
C PRO A 186 -1.45 -13.17 -1.57
N THR A 187 -2.44 -12.39 -1.14
CA THR A 187 -3.38 -12.73 -0.06
C THR A 187 -4.57 -13.56 -0.52
N GLU A 188 -4.73 -13.76 -1.83
CA GLU A 188 -5.82 -14.53 -2.38
C GLU A 188 -5.46 -16.02 -2.44
N SER A 189 -6.49 -16.85 -2.30
CA SER A 189 -6.40 -18.30 -2.50
C SER A 189 -7.58 -18.80 -3.33
N CYS A 190 -7.41 -19.93 -4.01
CA CYS A 190 -8.49 -20.57 -4.76
C CYS A 190 -9.53 -21.15 -3.79
N PRO A 191 -10.84 -20.84 -3.95
CA PRO A 191 -11.88 -21.36 -3.06
C PRO A 191 -12.21 -22.84 -3.30
N ASP A 192 -11.58 -23.49 -4.29
CA ASP A 192 -11.81 -24.88 -4.62
C ASP A 192 -10.64 -25.75 -4.16
N ASN A 193 -10.98 -26.92 -3.60
CA ASN A 193 -9.98 -27.92 -3.21
C ASN A 193 -9.39 -28.58 -4.46
N HIS A 194 -8.13 -29.02 -4.37
CA HIS A 194 -7.52 -29.81 -5.42
C HIS A 194 -8.23 -31.17 -5.52
N PRO A 195 -8.57 -31.65 -6.74
CA PRO A 195 -9.30 -32.92 -6.89
C PRO A 195 -8.50 -34.14 -6.42
N GLU A 196 -7.16 -34.06 -6.48
CA GLU A 196 -6.26 -35.19 -6.20
C GLU A 196 -5.34 -34.97 -4.99
N LEU A 197 -5.17 -33.72 -4.53
CA LEU A 197 -4.19 -33.38 -3.50
C LEU A 197 -4.93 -32.91 -2.24
N ALA A 198 -5.04 -33.79 -1.25
CA ALA A 198 -5.68 -33.46 0.01
C ALA A 198 -4.96 -32.31 0.72
N GLY A 199 -5.72 -31.37 1.28
CA GLY A 199 -5.18 -30.21 1.99
C GLY A 199 -4.66 -29.08 1.10
N MET A 200 -4.76 -29.22 -0.23
CA MET A 200 -4.36 -28.20 -1.20
C MET A 200 -5.58 -27.60 -1.90
N THR A 201 -5.45 -26.35 -2.31
CA THR A 201 -6.38 -25.71 -3.24
C THR A 201 -6.06 -26.13 -4.67
N ARG A 202 -6.94 -25.82 -5.63
CA ARG A 202 -6.71 -26.09 -7.05
C ARG A 202 -5.49 -25.34 -7.64
N TRP A 203 -4.93 -24.36 -6.93
CA TRP A 203 -3.65 -23.72 -7.29
C TRP A 203 -2.42 -24.50 -6.81
N GLU A 204 -2.63 -25.68 -6.19
CA GLU A 204 -1.59 -26.48 -5.51
C GLU A 204 -0.94 -25.73 -4.36
N GLU A 205 -1.70 -24.84 -3.72
CA GLU A 205 -1.28 -24.09 -2.54
C GLU A 205 -2.00 -24.64 -1.31
N PRO A 206 -1.37 -24.61 -0.12
CA PRO A 206 -2.01 -25.05 1.11
C PRO A 206 -3.32 -24.30 1.36
N ILE A 207 -4.35 -25.02 1.79
CA ILE A 207 -5.61 -24.39 2.21
C ILE A 207 -5.32 -23.51 3.44
N PRO A 208 -5.68 -22.21 3.43
CA PRO A 208 -5.46 -21.33 4.58
C PRO A 208 -6.16 -21.90 5.83
N ALA A 209 -5.46 -21.90 6.96
CA ALA A 209 -6.06 -22.25 8.23
C ALA A 209 -7.08 -21.15 8.61
N THR A 210 -8.34 -21.55 8.75
CA THR A 210 -9.44 -20.74 9.30
C THR A 210 -9.32 -20.59 10.80
#